data_AF-A0A7V1CN80-F1
#
_entry.id   AF-A0A7V1CN80-F1
#
_cell.length_a   1.000
_cell.length_b   1.000
_cell.length_c   1.000
_cell.angle_alpha   90.00
_cell.angle_beta   90.00
_cell.angle_gamma   90.00
#
_symmetry.space_group_name_H-M   'P 1'
#
loop_
_entity.id
_entity.type
_entity.pdbx_description
1 polymer ?
#
loop_
_entity_poly.entity_id
_entity_poly.type
_entity_poly.pdbx_seq_one_letter_code
_entity_poly.pdbx_strand_id
1 'polypeptide(L)'
;MEFGKKEKVLNYACQTYQLSRPNKVGAVMMLIRECQPKTIQEWERWYFENAYTAVKTPTKITPNCLRELGERLYEKITEVVIPEWQASFSQLTLQDCMDYIYNLTINRTFGGVFRQAPHPIFLLLLFLSRSPG
;
A
#
# COMPACT_ATOMS: atom_id res chain seq x y z
N MET A 1 -2.45 -8.28 17.30
CA MET A 1 -3.67 -8.42 16.48
C MET A 1 -3.22 -8.91 15.12
N GLU A 2 -3.70 -10.06 14.66
CA GLU A 2 -3.35 -10.59 13.33
C GLU A 2 -4.54 -10.46 12.39
N PHE A 3 -4.33 -9.89 11.21
CA PHE A 3 -5.39 -9.69 10.21
C PHE A 3 -5.61 -10.93 9.32
N GLY A 4 -4.70 -11.90 9.37
CA GLY A 4 -4.78 -13.17 8.64
C GLY A 4 -4.95 -12.97 7.14
N LYS A 5 -5.79 -13.80 6.50
CA LYS A 5 -6.05 -13.73 5.05
C LYS A 5 -6.59 -12.36 4.57
N LYS A 6 -7.17 -11.56 5.47
CA LYS A 6 -7.70 -10.22 5.15
C LYS A 6 -6.62 -9.17 4.97
N GLU A 7 -5.42 -9.40 5.50
CA GLU A 7 -4.33 -8.42 5.45
C GLU A 7 -4.00 -7.98 4.02
N LYS A 8 -4.03 -8.91 3.06
CA LYS A 8 -3.76 -8.61 1.65
C LYS A 8 -4.74 -7.57 1.08
N VAL A 9 -6.04 -7.74 1.30
CA VAL A 9 -7.05 -6.80 0.78
C VAL A 9 -7.02 -5.47 1.55
N LEU A 10 -6.80 -5.50 2.86
CA LEU A 10 -6.65 -4.29 3.68
C LEU A 10 -5.45 -3.46 3.22
N ASN A 11 -4.29 -4.09 3.01
CA ASN A 11 -3.08 -3.43 2.54
C ASN A 11 -3.25 -2.89 1.12
N TYR A 12 -3.82 -3.70 0.21
CA TYR A 12 -4.10 -3.26 -1.16
C TYR A 12 -4.97 -2.01 -1.16
N ALA A 13 -6.14 -2.05 -0.52
CA ALA A 13 -7.08 -0.93 -0.52
C ALA A 13 -6.48 0.31 0.18
N CYS A 14 -5.84 0.14 1.34
CA CYS A 14 -5.22 1.25 2.06
C CYS A 14 -4.16 1.97 1.22
N GLN A 15 -3.34 1.23 0.46
CA GLN A 15 -2.32 1.78 -0.43
C GLN A 15 -2.94 2.43 -1.68
N THR A 16 -3.84 1.73 -2.36
CA THR A 16 -4.53 2.21 -3.57
C THR A 16 -5.26 3.53 -3.32
N TYR A 17 -5.98 3.63 -2.20
CA TYR A 17 -6.72 4.84 -1.81
C TYR A 17 -5.93 5.78 -0.91
N GLN A 18 -4.64 5.49 -0.69
CA GLN A 18 -3.69 6.38 -0.02
C GLN A 18 -4.13 6.85 1.38
N LEU A 19 -4.79 5.96 2.13
CA LEU A 19 -5.46 6.32 3.39
C LEU A 19 -4.48 6.49 4.56
N SER A 20 -3.27 5.96 4.44
CA SER A 20 -2.19 6.07 5.45
C SER A 20 -1.07 7.03 5.06
N ARG A 21 -1.29 7.91 4.07
CA ARG A 21 -0.28 8.90 3.66
C ARG A 21 -0.05 9.96 4.75
N PRO A 22 1.12 10.63 4.76
CA PRO A 22 1.41 11.67 5.74
C PRO A 22 0.42 12.85 5.77
N ASN A 23 -0.23 13.15 4.64
CA ASN A 23 -1.30 14.15 4.58
C ASN A 23 -2.62 13.70 5.25
N LYS A 24 -2.73 12.44 5.70
CA LYS A 24 -3.87 11.87 6.44
C LYS A 24 -3.52 11.53 7.88
N VAL A 25 -2.38 10.88 8.09
CA VAL A 25 -1.96 10.35 9.41
C VAL A 25 -0.69 11.01 9.95
N GLY A 26 -0.22 12.09 9.32
CA GLY A 26 1.02 12.75 9.72
C GLY A 26 2.26 11.94 9.34
N ALA A 27 3.44 12.51 9.56
CA ALA A 27 4.71 11.86 9.24
C ALA A 27 5.06 10.80 10.31
N VAL A 28 4.26 9.74 10.43
CA VAL A 28 4.34 8.71 11.51
C VAL A 28 5.77 8.20 11.75
N MET A 29 6.54 7.96 10.69
CA MET A 29 7.93 7.49 10.81
C MET A 29 8.88 8.52 11.44
N MET A 30 8.65 9.81 11.23
CA MET A 30 9.40 10.88 11.90
C MET A 30 8.92 11.01 13.35
N LEU A 31 7.60 11.03 13.55
CA LEU A 31 6.96 11.19 14.86
C LEU A 31 7.38 10.09 15.85
N ILE A 32 7.42 8.83 15.43
CA ILE A 32 7.81 7.73 16.32
C ILE A 32 9.31 7.76 16.68
N ARG A 33 10.16 8.28 15.78
CA ARG A 33 11.59 8.48 16.04
C ARG A 33 11.85 9.64 17.00
N GLU A 34 11.01 10.67 16.96
CA GLU A 34 11.05 11.79 17.90
C GLU A 34 10.57 11.35 19.29
N CYS A 35 9.47 10.59 19.36
CA CYS A 35 8.90 10.12 20.60
C CYS A 35 9.78 9.08 21.33
N GLN A 36 10.40 8.15 20.60
CA GLN A 36 11.12 6.99 21.15
C GLN A 36 10.35 6.27 22.28
N PRO A 37 9.07 5.90 22.05
CA PRO A 37 8.21 5.38 23.11
C PRO A 37 8.68 4.01 23.59
N LYS A 38 8.53 3.75 24.89
CA LYS A 38 8.81 2.44 25.52
C LYS A 38 7.58 1.52 25.52
N THR A 39 6.40 2.09 25.36
CA THR A 39 5.12 1.35 25.38
C THR A 39 4.17 1.86 24.30
N ILE A 40 3.20 1.03 23.93
CA ILE A 40 2.16 1.42 22.97
C ILE A 40 1.26 2.55 23.51
N GLN A 41 0.99 2.55 24.82
CA GLN A 41 0.17 3.58 25.47
C GLN A 41 0.87 4.94 25.45
N GLU A 42 2.19 4.95 25.67
CA GLU A 42 3.02 6.14 25.55
C GLU A 42 3.01 6.68 24.12
N TRP A 43 3.18 5.79 23.14
CA TRP A 43 3.11 6.16 21.73
C TRP A 43 1.75 6.75 21.36
N GLU A 44 0.65 6.08 21.73
CA GLU A 44 -0.70 6.52 21.37
C GLU A 44 -1.02 7.89 21.94
N ARG A 45 -0.74 8.11 23.23
CA ARG A 45 -0.92 9.40 23.88
C ARG A 45 -0.08 10.48 23.20
N TRP A 46 1.21 10.25 23.02
CA TRP A 46 2.12 11.24 22.41
C TRP A 46 1.73 11.55 20.97
N TYR A 47 1.36 10.54 20.18
CA TYR A 47 0.91 10.71 18.81
C TYR A 47 -0.31 11.63 18.73
N PHE A 48 -1.37 11.41 19.51
CA PHE A 48 -2.54 12.30 19.47
C PHE A 48 -2.28 13.69 20.07
N GLU A 49 -1.29 13.83 20.95
CA GLU A 49 -0.85 15.12 21.46
C GLU A 49 -0.11 15.94 20.39
N ASN A 50 0.71 15.31 19.54
CA ASN A 50 1.70 15.98 18.69
C ASN A 50 1.47 15.83 17.18
N ALA A 51 0.64 14.90 16.72
CA ALA A 51 0.51 14.60 15.29
C ALA A 51 -0.41 15.57 14.56
N TYR A 52 0.07 16.05 13.41
CA TYR A 52 -0.67 16.88 12.48
C TYR A 52 -0.53 16.33 11.05
N THR A 53 -1.52 16.62 10.20
CA THR A 53 -1.44 16.27 8.78
C THR A 53 -0.28 17.01 8.11
N ALA A 54 0.52 16.29 7.32
CA ALA A 54 1.66 16.86 6.59
C ALA A 54 1.21 17.54 5.29
N VAL A 55 0.53 18.69 5.43
CA VAL A 55 0.03 19.54 4.34
C VAL A 55 0.30 21.02 4.65
N LYS A 56 0.04 21.91 3.69
CA LYS A 56 0.28 23.37 3.84
C LYS A 56 -0.42 23.99 5.05
N THR A 57 -1.63 23.52 5.36
CA THR A 57 -2.42 23.96 6.53
C THR A 57 -2.66 22.74 7.42
N PRO A 58 -1.77 22.47 8.39
CA PRO A 58 -1.85 21.25 9.19
C PRO A 58 -3.11 21.22 10.04
N THR A 59 -3.76 20.05 10.09
CA THR A 59 -4.89 19.78 10.97
C THR A 59 -4.45 18.77 12.02
N LYS A 60 -4.85 18.99 13.28
CA LYS A 60 -4.52 18.08 14.38
C LYS A 60 -5.17 16.72 14.13
N ILE A 61 -4.40 15.66 14.34
CA ILE A 61 -4.92 14.30 14.22
C ILE A 61 -5.56 13.90 15.55
N THR A 62 -6.75 13.33 15.46
CA THR A 62 -7.51 12.84 16.61
C THR A 62 -7.82 11.35 16.43
N PRO A 63 -8.23 10.64 17.50
CA PRO A 63 -8.74 9.28 17.38
C PRO A 63 -9.90 9.17 16.37
N ASN A 64 -10.72 10.22 16.30
CA ASN A 64 -11.83 10.33 15.36
C ASN A 64 -11.35 10.35 13.90
N CYS A 65 -10.23 11.03 13.59
CA CYS A 65 -9.64 11.01 12.26
C CYS A 65 -9.23 9.58 11.84
N LEU A 66 -8.66 8.79 12.75
CA LEU A 66 -8.29 7.40 12.44
C LEU A 66 -9.52 6.50 12.26
N ARG A 67 -10.56 6.70 13.07
CA ARG A 67 -11.86 6.03 12.92
C ARG A 67 -12.46 6.29 11.53
N GLU A 68 -12.52 7.55 11.10
CA GLU A 68 -13.03 7.94 9.78
C GLU A 68 -12.20 7.35 8.63
N LEU A 69 -10.87 7.25 8.78
CA LEU A 69 -10.03 6.56 7.80
C LEU A 69 -10.35 5.05 7.72
N GLY A 70 -10.65 4.42 8.86
CA GLY A 70 -11.09 3.02 8.91
C GLY A 70 -12.46 2.82 8.24
N GLU A 71 -13.42 3.70 8.47
CA GLU A 71 -14.73 3.68 7.81
C GLU A 71 -14.60 3.86 6.30
N ARG A 72 -13.77 4.81 5.85
CA ARG A 72 -13.47 5.00 4.43
C ARG A 72 -12.78 3.78 3.82
N LEU A 73 -11.88 3.13 4.55
CA LEU A 73 -11.25 1.89 4.09
C LEU A 73 -12.31 0.79 3.90
N TYR A 74 -13.23 0.64 4.85
CA TYR A 74 -14.32 -0.32 4.75
C TYR A 74 -15.19 -0.03 3.52
N GLU A 75 -15.69 1.19 3.37
CA GLU A 75 -16.50 1.64 2.23
C GLU A 75 -15.81 1.33 0.89
N LYS A 76 -14.53 1.67 0.76
CA LYS A 76 -13.78 1.41 -0.47
C LYS A 76 -13.62 -0.08 -0.77
N ILE A 77 -13.42 -0.90 0.26
CA ILE A 77 -13.34 -2.34 0.08
C ILE A 77 -14.70 -2.91 -0.36
N THR A 78 -15.78 -2.55 0.34
CA THR A 78 -17.10 -3.15 0.11
C THR A 78 -17.77 -2.67 -1.17
N GLU A 79 -17.62 -1.39 -1.50
CA GLU A 79 -18.34 -0.77 -2.61
C GLU A 79 -17.54 -0.77 -3.92
N VAL A 80 -16.20 -0.91 -3.85
CA VAL A 80 -15.33 -0.83 -5.03
C VAL A 80 -14.50 -2.08 -5.22
N VAL A 81 -13.62 -2.41 -4.26
CA VAL A 81 -12.63 -3.49 -4.45
C VAL A 81 -13.31 -4.85 -4.59
N ILE A 82 -14.28 -5.18 -3.73
CA ILE A 82 -14.96 -6.47 -3.79
C ILE A 82 -15.69 -6.64 -5.14
N PRO A 83 -16.57 -5.71 -5.57
CA PRO A 83 -17.22 -5.82 -6.87
C PRO A 83 -16.24 -5.92 -8.06
N GLU A 84 -15.20 -5.08 -8.08
CA GLU A 84 -14.19 -5.07 -9.15
C GLU A 84 -13.43 -6.40 -9.22
N TRP A 85 -13.02 -6.94 -8.08
CA TRP A 85 -12.31 -8.20 -8.01
C TRP A 85 -13.21 -9.38 -8.35
N GLN A 86 -14.47 -9.38 -7.89
CA GLN A 86 -15.44 -10.41 -8.26
C GLN A 86 -15.65 -10.43 -9.79
N ALA A 87 -15.81 -9.26 -10.40
CA ALA A 87 -15.90 -9.14 -11.86
C ALA A 87 -14.63 -9.69 -12.53
N SER A 88 -13.46 -9.27 -12.05
CA SER A 88 -12.16 -9.71 -12.59
C SER A 88 -11.96 -11.22 -12.47
N PHE A 89 -12.28 -11.81 -11.32
CA PHE A 89 -12.16 -13.25 -11.10
C PHE A 89 -13.15 -14.05 -11.93
N SER A 90 -14.37 -13.53 -12.15
CA SER A 90 -15.36 -14.23 -12.97
C SER A 90 -15.01 -14.25 -14.46
N GLN A 91 -14.19 -13.30 -14.93
CA GLN A 91 -13.79 -13.18 -16.33
C GLN A 91 -12.38 -13.73 -16.60
N LEU A 92 -11.60 -14.04 -15.56
CA LEU A 92 -10.22 -14.49 -15.69
C LEU A 92 -10.14 -15.83 -16.43
N THR A 93 -9.40 -15.85 -17.53
CA THR A 93 -9.14 -17.07 -18.31
C THR A 93 -7.71 -17.58 -18.15
N LEU A 94 -7.48 -18.84 -18.54
CA LEU A 94 -6.13 -19.39 -18.63
C LEU A 94 -5.27 -18.60 -19.63
N GLN A 95 -5.86 -18.13 -20.74
CA GLN A 95 -5.14 -17.37 -21.75
C GLN A 95 -4.63 -16.04 -21.19
N ASP A 96 -5.43 -15.32 -20.40
CA ASP A 96 -4.99 -14.08 -19.73
C ASP A 96 -3.75 -14.32 -18.87
N CYS A 97 -3.69 -15.45 -18.17
CA CYS A 97 -2.56 -15.82 -17.33
C CYS A 97 -1.32 -16.12 -18.17
N MET A 98 -1.46 -16.89 -19.25
CA MET A 98 -0.36 -17.21 -20.18
C MET A 98 0.18 -15.94 -20.85
N ASP A 99 -0.71 -15.09 -21.36
CA ASP A 99 -0.35 -13.83 -22.01
C ASP A 99 0.32 -12.86 -21.04
N TYR A 100 -0.18 -12.78 -19.80
CA TYR A 100 0.45 -11.93 -18.78
C TYR A 100 1.88 -12.37 -18.48
N ILE A 101 2.13 -13.67 -18.29
CA ILE A 101 3.48 -14.20 -18.04
C ILE A 101 4.39 -13.97 -19.24
N TYR A 102 3.91 -14.23 -20.47
CA TYR A 102 4.69 -14.01 -21.68
C TYR A 102 5.04 -12.53 -21.84
N ASN A 103 4.06 -11.64 -21.71
CA ASN A 103 4.22 -10.19 -21.84
C ASN A 103 5.17 -9.63 -20.77
N LEU A 104 5.06 -10.10 -19.52
CA LEU A 104 5.95 -9.71 -18.43
C LEU A 104 7.39 -10.13 -18.70
N THR A 105 7.59 -11.31 -19.28
CA THR A 105 8.91 -11.91 -19.47
C THR A 105 9.60 -11.43 -20.74
N ILE A 106 8.89 -11.36 -21.86
CA ILE A 106 9.47 -11.04 -23.18
C ILE A 106 9.30 -9.55 -23.49
N ASN A 107 8.06 -9.06 -23.55
CA ASN A 107 7.79 -7.72 -24.06
C ASN A 107 8.25 -6.62 -23.10
N ARG A 108 7.97 -6.76 -21.80
CA ARG A 108 8.36 -5.74 -20.80
C ARG A 108 9.88 -5.69 -20.59
N THR A 109 10.58 -6.81 -20.70
CA THR A 109 12.06 -6.83 -20.60
C THR A 109 12.70 -6.26 -21.85
N PHE A 110 12.25 -6.66 -23.04
CA PHE A 110 12.72 -6.11 -24.32
C PHE A 110 12.46 -4.61 -24.42
N GLY A 111 11.23 -4.16 -24.12
CA GLY A 111 10.90 -2.74 -24.09
C GLY A 111 11.69 -1.94 -23.03
N GLY A 112 12.18 -2.61 -21.98
CA GLY A 112 13.08 -2.01 -21.00
C GLY A 112 14.49 -1.73 -21.52
N VAL A 113 14.97 -2.45 -22.55
CA VAL A 113 16.28 -2.25 -23.17
C VAL A 113 16.37 -0.90 -23.91
N PHE A 114 15.26 -0.44 -24.49
CA PHE A 114 15.21 0.79 -25.28
C PHE A 114 14.73 2.02 -24.50
N ARG A 115 14.46 1.89 -23.19
CA ARG A 115 14.14 3.03 -22.32
C ARG A 115 15.42 3.53 -21.65
N GLN A 116 15.60 4.85 -21.62
CA GLN A 116 16.75 5.53 -20.97
C GLN A 116 16.82 5.32 -19.44
N ALA A 117 15.82 4.66 -18.84
CA ALA A 117 15.82 4.24 -17.44
C ALA A 117 15.29 2.80 -17.32
N PRO A 118 15.99 1.92 -16.57
CA PRO A 118 15.56 0.53 -16.41
C PRO A 118 14.21 0.47 -15.67
N HIS A 119 13.26 -0.27 -16.23
CA HIS A 119 11.96 -0.50 -15.59
C HIS A 119 12.14 -1.31 -14.30
N PRO A 120 11.39 -1.04 -13.20
CA PRO A 120 11.50 -1.78 -11.94
C PRO A 120 11.41 -3.32 -12.04
N ILE A 121 10.76 -3.85 -13.08
CA ILE A 121 10.65 -5.29 -13.34
C ILE A 121 12.00 -5.88 -13.78
N PHE A 122 12.82 -5.10 -14.48
CA PHE A 122 14.17 -5.51 -14.90
C PHE A 122 15.09 -5.72 -13.68
N LEU A 123 14.95 -4.87 -12.65
CA LEU A 123 15.64 -5.06 -11.38
C LEU A 123 15.18 -6.34 -10.67
N LEU A 124 13.86 -6.62 -10.62
CA LEU A 124 13.33 -7.81 -9.97
C LEU A 124 13.84 -9.11 -10.62
N LEU A 125 13.88 -9.18 -11.95
CA LEU A 125 14.39 -10.35 -12.67
C LEU A 125 15.92 -10.52 -12.51
N LEU A 126 16.69 -9.42 -12.50
CA LEU A 126 18.12 -9.47 -12.20
C LEU A 126 18.39 -9.97 -10.77
N PHE A 127 17.59 -9.54 -9.78
CA PHE A 127 17.70 -10.03 -8.40
C PHE A 127 17.36 -11.52 -8.29
N LEU A 128 16.31 -12.00 -8.96
CA LEU A 128 15.94 -13.42 -8.96
C LEU A 128 16.99 -14.30 -9.68
N SER A 129 17.62 -13.79 -10.73
CA SER A 129 18.72 -14.49 -11.42
C SER A 129 20.03 -14.58 -10.63
N ARG A 130 20.15 -13.81 -9.53
CA ARG A 130 21.34 -13.76 -8.67
C ARG A 130 21.17 -14.51 -7.35
N SER A 131 20.02 -15.12 -7.06
CA SER A 131 19.92 -16.06 -5.94
C SER A 131 20.61 -17.38 -6.32
N PRO A 132 21.70 -17.78 -5.64
CA PRO A 132 22.20 -19.15 -5.77
C PRO A 132 21.14 -20.08 -5.18
N GLY A 133 20.84 -21.15 -5.91
CA GLY A 133 20.02 -22.27 -5.43
C GLY A 133 20.69 -23.06 -4.33
#